data_AF-A0A914FD33-F1
#
_entry.id   AF-A0A914FD33-F1
#
_cell.length_a   1.000
_cell.length_b   1.000
_cell.length_c   1.000
_cell.angle_alpha   90.00
_cell.angle_beta   90.00
_cell.angle_gamma   90.00
#
_symmetry.space_group_name_H-M   'P 1'
#
loop_
_entity.id
_entity.type
_entity.pdbx_description
1 polymer ?
#
loop_
_entity_poly.entity_id
_entity_poly.type
_entity_poly.pdbx_seq_one_letter_code
_entity_poly.pdbx_strand_id
1 'polypeptide(L)'
;MKFSIFVLLCCAVYVAGQVGLRSVAVKGTLKCGKIAAENVHVRLLRIVPDGKKFKEEEIVKEVLDTRITGPSGMFDLSGNTQGRAVNETTIDQPALAIYHQCDDPKDTKGYRRVVIKFPQTYVAQTRTPKKTHDIGTLNLEITYPGEQHDKNFKPT
;
A
#
# COMPACT_ATOMS: atom_id res chain seq x y z
N MET A 1 -4.66 60.63 35.54
CA MET A 1 -3.56 59.97 34.78
C MET A 1 -3.98 58.53 34.52
N LYS A 2 -4.37 58.20 33.29
CA LYS A 2 -4.77 56.84 32.89
C LYS A 2 -3.68 56.30 31.98
N PHE A 3 -2.81 55.44 32.49
CA PHE A 3 -1.85 54.71 31.66
C PHE A 3 -2.49 53.39 31.24
N SER A 4 -2.92 53.34 29.98
CA SER A 4 -3.45 52.15 29.32
C SER A 4 -2.40 51.04 29.32
N ILE A 5 -2.79 49.89 29.86
CA ILE A 5 -2.10 48.62 29.69
C ILE A 5 -2.34 48.16 28.25
N PHE A 6 -1.36 48.33 27.37
CA PHE A 6 -1.37 47.71 26.05
C PHE A 6 -0.93 46.26 26.23
N VAL A 7 -1.88 45.36 26.50
CA VAL A 7 -1.65 43.92 26.43
C VAL A 7 -1.44 43.58 24.97
N LEU A 8 -0.17 43.46 24.56
CA LEU A 8 0.21 42.95 23.26
C LEU A 8 -0.13 41.46 23.22
N LEU A 9 -1.35 41.15 22.82
CA LEU A 9 -1.81 39.80 22.54
C LEU A 9 -1.07 39.32 21.27
N CYS A 10 0.13 38.76 21.46
CA CYS A 10 0.79 37.94 20.44
C CYS A 10 -0.08 36.71 20.19
N CYS A 11 -1.07 36.83 19.31
CA CYS A 11 -1.66 35.69 18.63
C CYS A 11 -0.55 35.05 17.80
N ALA A 12 0.17 34.09 18.39
CA ALA A 12 0.92 33.11 17.63
C ALA A 12 -0.09 32.33 16.80
N VAL A 13 -0.36 32.80 15.58
CA VAL A 13 -1.08 32.04 14.57
C VAL A 13 -0.17 30.88 14.20
N TYR A 14 -0.31 29.77 14.92
CA TYR A 14 0.22 28.49 14.49
C TYR A 14 -0.55 28.14 13.21
N VAL A 15 0.02 28.47 12.05
CA VAL A 15 -0.37 27.83 10.80
C VAL A 15 0.10 26.39 10.96
N ALA A 16 -0.75 25.54 11.54
CA ALA A 16 -0.57 24.10 11.46
C ALA A 16 -0.66 23.77 9.97
N GLY A 17 0.50 23.68 9.31
CA GLY A 17 0.59 23.21 7.94
C GLY A 17 -0.19 21.91 7.88
N GLN A 18 -1.26 21.86 7.09
CA GLN A 18 -2.04 20.65 6.95
C GLN A 18 -1.10 19.59 6.36
N VAL A 19 -0.66 18.67 7.21
CA VAL A 19 0.03 17.46 6.78
C VAL A 19 -0.98 16.76 5.87
N GLY A 20 -0.71 16.76 4.57
CA GLY A 20 -1.57 16.14 3.57
C GLY A 20 -1.52 14.63 3.68
N LEU A 21 -2.18 14.08 4.70
CA LEU A 21 -2.33 12.64 4.87
C LEU A 21 -2.97 12.06 3.61
N ARG A 22 -2.39 10.97 3.13
CA ARG A 22 -2.94 10.21 2.01
C ARG A 22 -3.30 8.82 2.45
N SER A 23 -4.36 8.28 1.89
CA SER A 23 -4.85 6.94 2.19
C SER A 23 -5.40 6.26 0.94
N VAL A 24 -5.36 4.94 0.94
CA VAL A 24 -5.84 4.12 -0.18
C VAL A 24 -6.27 2.75 0.35
N ALA A 25 -7.27 2.15 -0.30
CA ALA A 25 -7.73 0.79 0.00
C ALA A 25 -7.92 -0.04 -1.28
N VAL A 26 -7.69 -1.34 -1.16
CA VAL A 26 -7.84 -2.33 -2.24
C VAL A 26 -8.37 -3.65 -1.70
N LYS A 27 -9.25 -4.29 -2.44
CA LYS A 27 -9.78 -5.62 -2.12
C LYS A 27 -9.86 -6.49 -3.37
N GLY A 28 -9.97 -7.81 -3.16
CA GLY A 28 -10.15 -8.78 -4.23
C GLY A 28 -10.12 -10.21 -3.72
N THR A 29 -10.10 -11.15 -4.68
CA THR A 29 -10.04 -12.59 -4.41
C THR A 29 -8.93 -13.23 -5.24
N LEU A 30 -8.13 -14.09 -4.62
CA LEU A 30 -7.06 -14.84 -5.27
C LEU A 30 -7.46 -16.30 -5.43
N LYS A 31 -7.14 -16.88 -6.58
CA LYS A 31 -7.33 -18.30 -6.91
C LYS A 31 -6.03 -18.95 -7.30
N CYS A 32 -5.92 -20.24 -7.05
CA CYS A 32 -4.89 -21.11 -7.60
C CYS A 32 -5.60 -22.18 -8.42
N GLY A 33 -5.64 -21.99 -9.74
CA GLY A 33 -6.49 -22.76 -10.64
C GLY A 33 -7.97 -22.65 -10.28
N LYS A 34 -8.58 -23.77 -9.89
CA LYS A 34 -10.02 -23.85 -9.59
C LYS A 34 -10.38 -23.55 -8.13
N ILE A 35 -9.39 -23.53 -7.23
CA ILE A 35 -9.62 -23.32 -5.80
C ILE A 35 -9.25 -21.90 -5.38
N ALA A 36 -9.79 -21.46 -4.24
CA ALA A 36 -9.34 -20.24 -3.59
C ALA A 36 -7.87 -20.39 -3.15
N ALA A 37 -7.07 -19.34 -3.33
CA ALA A 37 -5.68 -19.32 -2.92
C ALA A 37 -5.56 -18.81 -1.47
N GLU A 38 -5.45 -19.75 -0.54
CA GLU A 38 -5.17 -19.49 0.87
C GLU A 38 -3.67 -19.27 1.12
N ASN A 39 -3.31 -18.59 2.21
CA ASN A 39 -1.93 -18.34 2.64
C ASN A 39 -1.09 -17.53 1.64
N VAL A 40 -1.74 -16.69 0.83
CA VAL A 40 -1.06 -15.75 -0.06
C VAL A 40 -0.78 -14.45 0.69
N HIS A 41 0.46 -14.00 0.69
CA HIS A 41 0.81 -12.72 1.31
C HIS A 41 0.55 -11.58 0.33
N VAL A 42 -0.21 -10.59 0.77
CA VAL A 42 -0.57 -9.41 -0.01
C VAL A 42 -0.13 -8.15 0.70
N ARG A 43 0.55 -7.26 -0.01
CA ARG A 43 1.06 -5.99 0.53
C ARG A 43 0.54 -4.83 -0.29
N LEU A 44 -0.09 -3.87 0.39
CA LEU A 44 -0.46 -2.59 -0.19
C LEU A 44 0.74 -1.67 -0.10
N LEU A 45 1.17 -1.15 -1.23
CA LEU A 45 2.39 -0.36 -1.39
C LEU A 45 2.05 1.04 -1.90
N ARG A 46 2.91 2.01 -1.59
CA ARG A 46 2.94 3.30 -2.29
C ARG A 46 4.14 3.35 -3.22
N ILE A 47 3.94 3.94 -4.38
CA ILE A 47 5.03 4.44 -5.22
C ILE A 47 5.14 5.93 -4.93
N VAL A 48 6.35 6.40 -4.69
CA VAL A 48 6.65 7.82 -4.49
C VAL A 48 7.20 8.41 -5.78
N PRO A 49 7.06 9.72 -6.04
CA PRO A 49 7.65 10.36 -7.20
C PRO A 49 9.12 10.72 -6.91
N ASP A 50 10.06 10.33 -7.78
CA ASP A 50 11.49 10.70 -7.64
C ASP A 50 12.17 11.06 -8.98
N GLY A 51 11.42 11.28 -10.06
CA GLY A 51 12.00 11.57 -11.38
C GLY A 51 12.87 10.45 -11.98
N LYS A 52 13.04 9.33 -11.25
CA LYS A 52 13.71 8.10 -11.66
C LYS A 52 12.69 6.98 -11.80
N LYS A 53 12.99 6.00 -12.67
CA LYS A 53 12.24 4.74 -12.70
C LYS A 53 12.58 3.98 -11.41
N PHE A 54 11.66 3.96 -10.44
CA PHE A 54 11.81 3.12 -9.25
C PHE A 54 11.97 1.66 -9.64
N LYS A 55 12.97 1.00 -9.06
CA LYS A 55 13.14 -0.44 -9.19
C LYS A 55 12.14 -1.15 -8.28
N GLU A 56 11.68 -2.32 -8.69
CA GLU A 56 10.65 -3.05 -7.95
C GLU A 56 11.10 -3.39 -6.52
N GLU A 57 12.40 -3.66 -6.32
CA GLU A 57 13.01 -3.96 -5.02
C GLU A 57 12.96 -2.79 -4.02
N GLU A 58 12.79 -1.56 -4.52
CA GLU A 58 12.58 -0.38 -3.68
C GLU A 58 11.09 -0.19 -3.37
N ILE A 59 10.22 -0.38 -4.36
CA ILE A 59 8.76 -0.25 -4.21
C ILE A 59 8.22 -1.22 -3.15
N VAL A 60 8.71 -2.46 -3.10
CA VAL A 60 8.26 -3.48 -2.13
C VAL A 60 8.61 -3.16 -0.67
N LYS A 61 9.45 -2.14 -0.43
CA LYS A 61 9.75 -1.64 0.93
C LYS A 61 8.77 -0.56 1.38
N GLU A 62 8.03 0.05 0.45
CA GLU A 62 7.10 1.15 0.69
C GLU A 62 5.71 0.65 1.12
N VAL A 63 5.68 -0.18 2.15
CA VAL A 63 4.46 -0.84 2.64
C VAL A 63 3.54 0.14 3.38
N LEU A 64 2.25 0.04 3.10
CA LEU A 64 1.17 0.74 3.78
C LEU A 64 0.33 -0.20 4.65
N ASP A 65 0.08 -1.42 4.18
CA ASP A 65 -0.66 -2.46 4.88
C ASP A 65 -0.28 -3.85 4.37
N THR A 66 -0.51 -4.91 5.15
CA THR A 66 -0.21 -6.32 4.77
C THR A 66 -1.29 -7.25 5.28
N ARG A 67 -1.67 -8.25 4.47
CA ARG A 67 -2.59 -9.32 4.85
C ARG A 67 -2.12 -10.68 4.33
N ILE A 68 -2.70 -11.73 4.89
CA ILE A 68 -2.60 -13.10 4.39
C ILE A 68 -4.01 -13.55 4.04
N THR A 69 -4.21 -14.12 2.85
CA THR A 69 -5.54 -14.63 2.44
C THR A 69 -5.94 -15.85 3.27
N GLY A 70 -7.19 -15.87 3.71
CA GLY A 70 -7.79 -17.04 4.38
C GLY A 70 -8.40 -18.05 3.40
N PRO A 71 -9.22 -19.00 3.87
CA PRO A 71 -9.78 -20.09 3.05
C PRO A 71 -10.62 -19.64 1.84
N SER A 72 -11.19 -18.44 1.87
CA SER A 72 -11.94 -17.88 0.73
C SER A 72 -11.06 -17.26 -0.35
N GLY A 73 -9.76 -17.10 -0.10
CA GLY A 73 -8.82 -16.39 -0.99
C GLY A 73 -9.05 -14.88 -1.02
N MET A 74 -9.98 -14.34 -0.22
CA MET A 74 -10.30 -12.92 -0.18
C MET A 74 -9.26 -12.13 0.61
N PHE A 75 -9.02 -10.89 0.19
CA PHE A 75 -8.26 -9.91 0.95
C PHE A 75 -8.92 -8.53 0.90
N ASP A 76 -8.66 -7.73 1.92
CA ASP A 76 -9.02 -6.32 2.01
C ASP A 76 -7.90 -5.58 2.76
N LEU A 77 -7.26 -4.61 2.10
CA LEU A 77 -6.17 -3.80 2.63
C LEU A 77 -6.56 -2.34 2.63
N SER A 78 -6.20 -1.63 3.68
CA SER A 78 -6.39 -0.19 3.82
C SER A 78 -5.23 0.40 4.60
N GLY A 79 -4.52 1.35 3.98
CA GLY A 79 -3.37 1.99 4.59
C GLY A 79 -3.33 3.49 4.35
N ASN A 80 -2.52 4.19 5.14
CA ASN A 80 -2.33 5.62 5.03
C ASN A 80 -0.89 6.04 5.34
N THR A 81 -0.58 7.32 5.15
CA THR A 81 0.75 7.88 5.38
C THR A 81 0.96 8.44 6.79
N GLN A 82 0.12 8.09 7.76
CA GLN A 82 0.29 8.49 9.15
C GLN A 82 1.60 7.89 9.70
N GLY A 83 2.31 8.66 10.54
CA GLY A 83 3.60 8.25 11.12
C GLY A 83 4.81 8.48 10.22
N ARG A 84 4.61 8.89 8.95
CA ARG A 84 5.70 9.35 8.07
C ARG A 84 6.01 10.83 8.29
N ALA A 85 7.22 11.25 7.88
CA ALA A 85 7.60 12.66 7.86
C ALA A 85 6.65 13.46 6.95
N VAL A 86 6.46 14.74 7.25
CA VAL A 86 5.47 15.61 6.57
C VAL A 86 5.71 15.68 5.05
N ASN A 87 6.98 15.70 4.64
CA ASN A 87 7.44 15.70 3.25
C ASN A 87 7.37 14.31 2.58
N GLU A 88 7.03 13.25 3.30
CA GLU A 88 7.00 11.86 2.82
C GLU A 88 5.58 11.28 2.77
N THR A 89 4.57 12.15 2.71
CA THR A 89 3.15 11.75 2.71
C THR A 89 2.59 11.44 1.33
N THR A 90 3.41 11.52 0.27
CA THR A 90 2.94 11.31 -1.11
C THR A 90 2.70 9.83 -1.42
N ILE A 91 1.63 9.58 -2.17
CA ILE A 91 1.33 8.33 -2.86
C ILE A 91 1.08 8.73 -4.31
N ASP A 92 2.11 8.61 -5.15
CA ASP A 92 2.03 8.93 -6.58
C ASP A 92 1.18 7.89 -7.30
N GLN A 93 1.49 6.61 -7.04
CA GLN A 93 0.69 5.50 -7.55
C GLN A 93 0.60 4.41 -6.48
N PRO A 94 -0.59 3.92 -6.14
CA PRO A 94 -0.72 2.77 -5.25
C PRO A 94 -0.46 1.47 -6.01
N ALA A 95 0.09 0.48 -5.33
CA ALA A 95 0.36 -0.84 -5.89
C ALA A 95 0.03 -1.96 -4.89
N LEU A 96 -0.20 -3.15 -5.42
CA LEU A 96 -0.43 -4.37 -4.67
C LEU A 96 0.66 -5.37 -5.04
N ALA A 97 1.48 -5.78 -4.07
CA ALA A 97 2.38 -6.91 -4.24
C ALA A 97 1.70 -8.17 -3.73
N ILE A 98 1.72 -9.23 -4.54
CA ILE A 98 1.14 -10.54 -4.23
C ILE A 98 2.27 -11.55 -4.23
N TYR A 99 2.48 -12.25 -3.12
CA TYR A 99 3.51 -13.28 -2.94
C TYR A 99 2.84 -14.63 -2.72
N HIS A 100 3.06 -15.57 -3.64
CA HIS A 100 2.39 -16.88 -3.63
C HIS A 100 3.35 -18.02 -4.00
N GLN A 101 2.87 -19.24 -3.74
CA GLN A 101 3.51 -20.50 -4.13
C GLN A 101 2.53 -21.38 -4.92
N CYS A 102 1.52 -20.77 -5.55
CA CYS A 102 0.59 -21.48 -6.44
C CYS A 102 1.36 -22.22 -7.54
N ASP A 103 1.10 -23.53 -7.66
CA ASP A 103 1.77 -24.50 -8.53
C ASP A 103 3.29 -24.64 -8.34
N ASP A 104 3.85 -24.04 -7.28
CA ASP A 104 5.24 -24.29 -6.91
C ASP A 104 5.35 -25.65 -6.19
N PRO A 105 6.39 -26.46 -6.48
CA PRO A 105 6.70 -27.64 -5.69
C PRO A 105 6.87 -27.30 -4.20
N LYS A 106 6.49 -28.22 -3.31
CA LYS A 106 6.50 -28.01 -1.85
C LYS A 106 7.87 -27.58 -1.29
N ASP A 107 8.97 -28.00 -1.91
CA ASP A 107 10.34 -27.69 -1.49
C ASP A 107 10.90 -26.41 -2.11
N THR A 108 10.08 -25.67 -2.86
CA THR A 108 10.47 -24.41 -3.49
C THR A 108 10.76 -23.36 -2.43
N LYS A 109 11.99 -22.86 -2.43
CA LYS A 109 12.38 -21.76 -1.55
C LYS A 109 11.89 -20.43 -2.10
N GLY A 110 11.20 -19.67 -1.27
CA GLY A 110 10.70 -18.34 -1.63
C GLY A 110 9.32 -18.34 -2.27
N TYR A 111 8.95 -17.19 -2.82
CA TYR A 111 7.61 -16.93 -3.36
C TYR A 111 7.70 -16.30 -4.74
N ARG A 112 6.80 -16.67 -5.65
CA ARG A 112 6.50 -15.88 -6.84
C ARG A 112 5.87 -14.56 -6.40
N ARG A 113 6.30 -13.44 -6.98
CA ARG A 113 5.88 -12.08 -6.65
C ARG A 113 5.46 -11.34 -7.91
N VAL A 114 4.25 -10.81 -7.91
CA VAL A 114 3.78 -9.83 -8.90
C VAL A 114 3.43 -8.52 -8.21
N VAL A 115 3.75 -7.39 -8.85
CA VAL A 115 3.37 -6.04 -8.39
C VAL A 115 2.40 -5.41 -9.38
N ILE A 116 1.16 -5.20 -8.94
CA ILE A 116 0.08 -4.65 -9.75
C ILE A 116 -0.18 -3.22 -9.32
N LYS A 117 -0.04 -2.27 -10.23
CA LYS A 117 -0.37 -0.87 -9.96
C LYS A 117 -1.84 -0.61 -10.26
N PHE A 118 -2.47 0.24 -9.47
CA PHE A 118 -3.87 0.62 -9.69
C PHE A 118 -4.05 2.14 -9.67
N PRO A 119 -5.18 2.68 -10.17
CA PRO A 119 -5.29 4.10 -10.46
C PRO A 119 -5.10 5.00 -9.25
N GLN A 120 -4.31 6.07 -9.41
CA GLN A 120 -4.11 7.10 -8.39
C GLN A 120 -5.42 7.76 -7.94
N THR A 121 -6.48 7.72 -8.76
CA THR A 121 -7.80 8.26 -8.40
C THR A 121 -8.42 7.61 -7.17
N TYR A 122 -7.89 6.47 -6.68
CA TYR A 122 -8.27 5.83 -5.42
C TYR A 122 -7.53 6.36 -4.18
N VAL A 123 -6.52 7.20 -4.36
CA VAL A 123 -5.81 7.86 -3.26
C VAL A 123 -6.66 9.03 -2.76
N ALA A 124 -7.02 9.02 -1.48
CA ALA A 124 -7.73 10.10 -0.81
C ALA A 124 -6.76 11.00 -0.03
N GLN A 125 -6.97 12.32 -0.08
CA GLN A 125 -6.25 13.30 0.75
C GLN A 125 -6.82 13.40 2.16
N THR A 126 -7.02 12.25 2.80
CA THR A 126 -7.56 12.09 4.15
C THR A 126 -6.87 10.91 4.82
N ARG A 127 -6.97 10.80 6.16
CA ARG A 127 -6.44 9.66 6.92
C ARG A 127 -7.10 8.32 6.56
N THR A 128 -8.38 8.37 6.20
CA THR A 128 -9.18 7.18 5.85
C THR A 128 -9.52 7.22 4.35
N PRO A 129 -9.40 6.08 3.64
CA PRO A 129 -9.77 6.00 2.22
C PRO A 129 -11.25 6.33 2.02
N LYS A 130 -11.57 7.02 0.91
CA LYS A 130 -12.97 7.35 0.56
C LYS A 130 -13.65 6.28 -0.30
N LYS A 131 -12.86 5.43 -0.94
CA LYS A 131 -13.32 4.33 -1.79
C LYS A 131 -12.25 3.24 -1.81
N THR A 132 -12.70 2.00 -2.02
CA THR A 132 -11.85 0.83 -2.14
C THR A 132 -11.78 0.41 -3.60
N HIS A 133 -10.58 0.18 -4.12
CA HIS A 133 -10.41 -0.41 -5.44
C HIS A 133 -10.69 -1.91 -5.38
N ASP A 134 -11.68 -2.39 -6.12
CA ASP A 134 -11.97 -3.81 -6.26
C ASP A 134 -11.27 -4.31 -7.52
N ILE A 135 -10.24 -5.16 -7.36
CA ILE A 135 -9.51 -5.74 -8.49
C ILE A 135 -10.18 -7.00 -9.06
N GLY A 136 -11.30 -7.43 -8.47
CA GLY A 136 -12.00 -8.63 -8.84
C GLY A 136 -11.26 -9.91 -8.40
N THR A 137 -11.31 -10.93 -9.25
CA THR A 137 -10.67 -12.22 -9.00
C THR A 137 -9.44 -12.39 -9.89
N LEU A 138 -8.30 -12.67 -9.27
CA LEU A 138 -7.05 -13.01 -9.98
C LEU A 138 -6.70 -14.47 -9.78
N ASN A 139 -6.34 -15.16 -10.87
CA ASN A 139 -5.82 -16.52 -10.81
C ASN A 139 -4.29 -16.51 -10.85
N LEU A 140 -3.64 -17.20 -9.93
CA LEU A 140 -2.19 -17.22 -9.73
C LEU A 140 -1.49 -18.40 -10.42
N GLU A 141 -2.26 -19.27 -11.10
CA GLU A 141 -1.73 -20.36 -11.95
C GLU A 141 -0.98 -19.79 -13.17
N ILE A 142 -1.41 -18.64 -13.69
CA ILE A 142 -0.71 -17.97 -14.78
C ILE A 142 0.54 -17.24 -14.28
N THR A 143 1.50 -17.04 -15.16
CA THR A 143 2.64 -16.14 -14.93
C THR A 143 2.27 -14.73 -15.37
N TYR A 144 2.29 -13.77 -14.44
CA TYR A 144 2.02 -12.38 -14.76
C TYR A 144 3.26 -11.70 -15.39
N PRO A 145 3.06 -10.69 -16.27
CA PRO A 145 4.16 -9.89 -16.78
C PRO A 145 4.96 -9.22 -15.64
N GLY A 146 6.28 -9.37 -15.66
CA GLY A 146 7.17 -8.80 -14.64
C GLY A 146 7.17 -9.56 -13.30
N GLU A 147 6.54 -10.72 -13.23
CA GLU A 147 6.60 -11.57 -12.04
C GLU A 147 8.04 -12.06 -11.77
N GLN A 148 8.43 -12.06 -10.50
CA GLN A 148 9.76 -12.45 -10.04
C GLN A 148 9.69 -13.53 -8.97
N HIS A 149 10.80 -14.24 -8.74
CA HIS A 149 10.91 -15.19 -7.63
C HIS A 149 11.72 -14.59 -6.48
N ASP A 150 11.05 -14.28 -5.37
CA ASP A 150 11.66 -13.71 -4.17
C ASP A 150 12.04 -14.80 -3.16
N LYS A 151 13.32 -15.19 -3.16
CA LYS A 151 13.89 -16.18 -2.23
C LYS A 151 14.08 -15.65 -0.81
N ASN A 152 14.04 -14.34 -0.62
CA ASN A 152 14.36 -13.67 0.63
C ASN A 152 13.12 -13.04 1.28
N PHE A 153 11.93 -13.29 0.73
CA PHE A 153 10.69 -12.81 1.30
C PHE A 153 10.53 -13.34 2.72
N LYS A 154 10.34 -12.42 3.65
CA LYS A 154 10.01 -12.72 5.04
C LYS A 154 8.53 -12.41 5.24
N PRO A 155 7.72 -13.44 5.55
CA PRO A 155 6.39 -13.24 6.11
C PRO A 155 6.50 -12.31 7.32
N THR A 156 5.74 -11.22 7.29
CA THR A 156 5.67 -10.20 8.36
C THR A 156 4.31 -10.26 8.99
#